data_AF-A0AAV7RKM4-F1
#
_entry.id   AF-A0AAV7RKM4-F1
#
_cell.length_a   1.000
_cell.length_b   1.000
_cell.length_c   1.000
_cell.angle_alpha   90.00
_cell.angle_beta   90.00
_cell.angle_gamma   90.00
#
_symmetry.space_group_name_H-M   'P 1'
#
loop_
_entity.id
_entity.type
_entity.pdbx_description
1 polymer ?
#
loop_
_entity_poly.entity_id
_entity_poly.type
_entity_poly.pdbx_seq_one_letter_code
_entity_poly.pdbx_strand_id
1 'polypeptide(L)'
;MEKAARNAVSVPIMFSNAMKAKQTLPQREAPDIQPCAAGTDGVQVSALSEVSASVSSAEDEVCEMQWDYTGTQQASPKVDMTNNTSIPPAMDGPAETPSLELIYRTMVHNHEQAQKERRKAKLANRQLQLSIKKVVKSCQDIGTRIASMETHTEGLEIEVKATAAQTGAQGQQILDIQWKLEDAENRQRLNNLRVLGITEGLEGQDTRAYVVSLFKKAFPDLLDWN
;
A
#
# COMPACT_ATOMS: atom_id res chain seq x y z
N MET A 1 10.62 0.29 -62.05
CA MET A 1 9.44 1.17 -61.97
C MET A 1 8.34 0.42 -61.25
N GLU A 2 8.27 0.53 -59.93
CA GLU A 2 7.13 0.00 -59.17
C GLU A 2 6.87 0.93 -57.97
N LYS A 3 5.66 1.49 -57.97
CA LYS A 3 5.14 2.53 -57.06
C LYS A 3 4.78 1.88 -55.72
N ALA A 4 5.29 2.34 -54.58
CA ALA A 4 4.76 3.44 -53.77
C ALA A 4 3.29 3.25 -53.31
N ALA A 5 3.12 2.81 -52.06
CA ALA A 5 1.94 3.11 -51.24
C ALA A 5 2.32 3.04 -49.74
N ARG A 6 2.73 4.18 -49.17
CA ARG A 6 2.85 4.36 -47.71
C ARG A 6 1.53 4.97 -47.23
N ASN A 7 0.77 4.20 -46.45
CA ASN A 7 -0.39 4.69 -45.70
C ASN A 7 0.12 5.52 -44.50
N ALA A 8 0.00 6.84 -44.59
CA ALA A 8 0.18 7.74 -43.45
C ALA A 8 -1.18 7.94 -42.77
N VAL A 9 -1.35 7.35 -41.60
CA VAL A 9 -2.48 7.62 -40.72
C VAL A 9 -2.17 8.90 -39.94
N SER A 10 -2.83 9.99 -40.32
CA SER A 10 -2.82 11.27 -39.62
C SER A 10 -3.76 11.18 -38.41
N VAL A 11 -3.21 11.26 -37.20
CA VAL A 11 -3.98 11.40 -35.95
C VAL A 11 -3.89 12.86 -35.50
N PRO A 12 -5.00 13.59 -35.37
CA PRO A 12 -4.98 14.97 -34.89
C PRO A 12 -4.74 15.01 -33.38
N ILE A 13 -3.65 15.67 -32.97
CA ILE A 13 -3.38 16.04 -31.58
C ILE A 13 -4.24 17.27 -31.25
N MET A 14 -5.33 17.05 -30.53
CA MET A 14 -6.14 18.13 -29.95
C MET A 14 -5.43 18.67 -28.70
N PHE A 15 -4.71 19.79 -28.85
CA PHE A 15 -4.26 20.60 -27.72
C PHE A 15 -5.47 21.30 -27.09
N SER A 16 -5.85 20.87 -25.89
CA SER A 16 -6.80 21.61 -25.06
C SER A 16 -6.06 22.62 -24.21
N ASN A 17 -6.30 23.89 -24.51
CA ASN A 17 -6.03 25.03 -23.63
C ASN A 17 -6.99 25.00 -22.44
N ALA A 18 -6.48 24.89 -21.21
CA ALA A 18 -7.03 25.55 -20.02
C ALA A 18 -6.24 25.12 -18.78
N MET A 19 -5.56 26.07 -18.13
CA MET A 19 -5.63 26.32 -16.67
C MET A 19 -4.54 27.33 -16.31
N LYS A 20 -4.92 28.62 -16.30
CA LYS A 20 -4.21 29.65 -15.54
C LYS A 20 -4.49 29.39 -14.05
N ALA A 21 -3.63 28.61 -13.40
CA ALA A 21 -3.56 28.58 -11.94
C ALA A 21 -2.58 29.65 -11.48
N LYS A 22 -3.07 30.62 -10.71
CA LYS A 22 -2.26 31.61 -10.00
C LYS A 22 -1.28 30.89 -9.08
N GLN A 23 0.02 31.05 -9.33
CA GLN A 23 1.07 30.76 -8.35
C GLN A 23 0.97 31.77 -7.21
N THR A 24 0.48 31.33 -6.07
CA THR A 24 0.82 31.91 -4.76
C THR A 24 1.76 30.92 -4.09
N LEU A 25 3.04 31.26 -4.07
CA LEU A 25 4.09 30.56 -3.32
C LEU A 25 3.81 30.71 -1.81
N PRO A 26 3.71 29.61 -1.03
CA PRO A 26 3.88 29.72 0.40
C PRO A 26 5.37 29.95 0.70
N GLN A 27 5.68 31.00 1.47
CA GLN A 27 6.99 31.18 2.06
C GLN A 27 7.29 29.97 2.96
N ARG A 28 8.34 29.25 2.61
CA ARG A 28 8.87 28.12 3.39
C ARG A 28 9.75 28.73 4.49
N GLU A 29 9.22 28.83 5.70
CA GLU A 29 10.05 29.06 6.89
C GLU A 29 11.04 27.90 7.01
N ALA A 30 12.31 28.27 7.23
CA ALA A 30 13.40 27.32 7.41
C ALA A 30 13.18 26.55 8.72
N PRO A 31 13.27 25.20 8.74
CA PRO A 31 13.32 24.48 10.00
C PRO A 31 14.68 24.72 10.66
N ASP A 32 14.65 25.17 11.92
CA ASP A 32 15.80 25.19 12.81
C ASP A 32 16.40 23.78 12.93
N ILE A 33 17.56 23.59 12.32
CA ILE A 33 18.36 22.37 12.49
C ILE A 33 19.14 22.51 13.79
N GLN A 34 18.63 21.90 14.87
CA GLN A 34 19.42 21.64 16.05
C GLN A 34 20.43 20.50 15.76
N PRO A 35 21.72 20.65 16.09
CA PRO A 35 22.68 19.56 15.99
C PRO A 35 22.47 18.60 17.17
N CYS A 36 21.89 17.42 16.90
CA CYS A 36 21.91 16.32 17.86
C CYS A 36 23.34 15.79 17.99
N ALA A 37 23.81 15.80 19.23
CA ALA A 37 25.13 15.38 19.65
C ALA A 37 25.44 13.93 19.25
N ALA A 38 26.70 13.71 18.91
CA ALA A 38 27.31 12.42 18.70
C ALA A 38 27.17 11.52 19.94
N GLY A 39 26.47 10.40 19.77
CA GLY A 39 26.52 9.24 20.65
C GLY A 39 27.11 8.08 19.86
N THR A 40 28.41 7.88 19.99
CA THR A 40 29.11 6.67 19.57
C THR A 40 28.72 5.55 20.51
N ASP A 41 28.03 4.53 20.01
CA ASP A 41 28.12 3.18 20.56
C ASP A 41 28.04 2.18 19.42
N GLY A 42 29.16 1.50 19.21
CA GLY A 42 29.31 0.46 18.21
C GLY A 42 28.55 -0.79 18.63
N VAL A 43 27.78 -1.32 17.69
CA VAL A 43 27.43 -2.74 17.67
C VAL A 43 27.72 -3.24 16.27
N GLN A 44 28.86 -3.92 16.14
CA GLN A 44 29.11 -4.83 15.03
C GLN A 44 28.19 -6.04 15.19
N VAL A 45 27.39 -6.35 14.16
CA VAL A 45 26.97 -7.73 13.93
C VAL A 45 27.29 -8.07 12.49
N SER A 46 28.36 -8.83 12.36
CA SER A 46 28.79 -9.51 11.15
C SER A 46 27.77 -10.56 10.70
N ALA A 47 27.64 -10.69 9.38
CA ALA A 47 27.51 -11.94 8.62
C ALA A 47 26.70 -13.11 9.22
N LEU A 48 25.53 -13.36 8.64
CA LEU A 48 24.94 -14.69 8.47
C LEU A 48 24.36 -14.72 7.04
N SER A 49 25.10 -15.27 6.08
CA SER A 49 25.12 -16.69 5.70
C SER A 49 23.84 -17.13 5.01
N GLU A 50 24.02 -17.49 3.74
CA GLU A 50 23.14 -18.28 2.89
C GLU A 50 22.36 -19.35 3.67
N VAL A 51 21.04 -19.33 3.53
CA VAL A 51 20.21 -20.52 3.76
C VAL A 51 19.39 -20.74 2.49
N SER A 52 20.01 -21.49 1.59
CA SER A 52 19.32 -22.32 0.61
C SER A 52 18.54 -23.40 1.37
N ALA A 53 17.24 -23.20 1.54
CA ALA A 53 16.32 -24.23 1.99
C ALA A 53 15.51 -24.75 0.80
N SER A 54 15.90 -25.94 0.37
CA SER A 54 15.13 -26.90 -0.40
C SER A 54 13.70 -27.04 0.14
N VAL A 55 12.70 -26.72 -0.69
CA VAL A 55 11.30 -27.12 -0.45
C VAL A 55 11.17 -28.60 -0.83
N SER A 56 11.53 -29.48 0.10
CA SER A 56 11.17 -30.89 0.06
C SER A 56 9.83 -31.06 0.75
N SER A 57 8.85 -31.55 -0.01
CA SER A 57 7.79 -32.47 0.41
C SER A 57 7.51 -32.52 1.92
N ALA A 58 6.65 -31.62 2.41
CA ALA A 58 5.96 -31.80 3.67
C ALA A 58 4.56 -32.34 3.32
N GLU A 59 4.38 -33.61 3.66
CA GLU A 59 3.11 -34.31 3.68
C GLU A 59 2.11 -33.55 4.57
N ASP A 60 0.83 -33.76 4.30
CA ASP A 60 -0.36 -33.24 4.99
C ASP A 60 -0.21 -33.09 6.52
N GLU A 61 0.40 -32.00 6.99
CA GLU A 61 0.17 -31.51 8.34
C GLU A 61 -1.20 -30.85 8.36
N VAL A 62 -2.21 -31.68 8.62
CA VAL A 62 -3.48 -31.24 9.18
C VAL A 62 -3.15 -30.44 10.44
N CYS A 63 -3.06 -29.12 10.30
CA CYS A 63 -3.14 -28.21 11.42
C CYS A 63 -4.46 -28.51 12.14
N GLU A 64 -4.37 -29.33 13.17
CA GLU A 64 -5.39 -29.48 14.19
C GLU A 64 -5.43 -28.12 14.91
N MET A 65 -6.11 -27.15 14.30
CA MET A 65 -6.43 -25.87 14.91
C MET A 65 -7.26 -26.21 16.15
N GLN A 66 -6.56 -26.29 17.27
CA GLN A 66 -7.13 -26.40 18.59
C GLN A 66 -7.84 -25.07 18.84
N TRP A 67 -9.13 -25.03 18.49
CA TRP A 67 -9.98 -23.90 18.82
C TRP A 67 -10.10 -23.87 20.34
N ASP A 68 -9.33 -23.00 20.99
CA ASP A 68 -9.64 -22.54 22.34
C ASP A 68 -10.96 -21.77 22.25
N TYR A 69 -12.05 -22.54 22.32
CA TYR A 69 -13.39 -22.03 22.44
C TYR A 69 -13.47 -21.36 23.82
N THR A 70 -13.07 -20.09 23.88
CA THR A 70 -13.47 -19.16 24.93
C THR A 70 -14.96 -18.90 24.72
N GLY A 71 -15.75 -19.94 25.01
CA GLY A 71 -17.18 -19.85 25.07
C GLY A 71 -17.48 -18.69 26.02
N THR A 72 -17.97 -17.60 25.45
CA THR A 72 -18.71 -16.60 26.21
C THR A 72 -19.77 -17.43 26.91
N GLN A 73 -19.61 -17.62 28.23
CA GLN A 73 -20.57 -18.37 29.03
C GLN A 73 -21.91 -17.71 28.73
N GLN A 74 -22.70 -18.37 27.90
CA GLN A 74 -24.05 -17.96 27.63
C GLN A 74 -24.70 -18.09 28.99
N ALA A 75 -24.92 -16.95 29.63
CA ALA A 75 -25.47 -16.86 30.97
C ALA A 75 -26.62 -17.84 31.01
N SER A 76 -26.45 -18.92 31.79
CA SER A 76 -27.52 -19.88 32.01
C SER A 76 -28.74 -19.04 32.38
N PRO A 77 -29.92 -19.29 31.78
CA PRO A 77 -31.11 -18.62 32.27
C PRO A 77 -31.14 -18.86 33.77
N LYS A 78 -31.06 -17.77 34.55
CA LYS A 78 -31.30 -17.80 36.00
C LYS A 78 -32.66 -18.45 36.13
N VAL A 79 -32.66 -19.74 36.45
CA VAL A 79 -33.84 -20.38 37.00
C VAL A 79 -33.94 -19.76 38.37
N ASP A 80 -34.81 -18.76 38.51
CA ASP A 80 -35.18 -18.24 39.81
C ASP A 80 -35.71 -19.43 40.63
N MET A 81 -34.85 -19.98 41.50
CA MET A 81 -35.21 -20.96 42.53
C MET A 81 -35.94 -20.26 43.67
N THR A 82 -36.97 -19.49 43.35
CA THR A 82 -37.92 -18.93 44.31
C THR A 82 -39.33 -19.29 43.86
N ASN A 83 -39.56 -20.58 43.58
CA ASN A 83 -40.90 -21.12 43.68
C ASN A 83 -41.05 -21.69 45.09
N ASN A 84 -41.69 -20.87 45.92
CA ASN A 84 -42.50 -21.25 47.07
C ASN A 84 -42.87 -22.74 47.08
N THR A 85 -42.10 -23.54 47.80
CA THR A 85 -42.62 -24.79 48.37
C THR A 85 -43.47 -24.40 49.58
N SER A 86 -44.65 -23.84 49.31
CA SER A 86 -45.76 -23.90 50.26
C SER A 86 -46.06 -25.38 50.48
N ILE A 87 -45.58 -25.90 51.61
CA ILE A 87 -45.88 -27.24 52.12
C ILE A 87 -47.41 -27.32 52.23
N PRO A 88 -48.11 -28.12 51.41
CA PRO A 88 -49.54 -28.28 51.58
C PRO A 88 -49.79 -28.97 52.94
N PRO A 89 -50.84 -28.58 53.67
CA PRO A 89 -51.22 -29.27 54.90
C PRO A 89 -51.45 -30.75 54.62
N ALA A 90 -50.96 -31.61 55.51
CA ALA A 90 -51.13 -33.06 55.45
C ALA A 90 -52.63 -33.41 55.44
N MET A 91 -53.17 -33.57 54.24
CA MET A 91 -54.47 -34.18 54.00
C MET A 91 -54.22 -35.68 53.89
N ASP A 92 -54.53 -36.41 54.97
CA ASP A 92 -54.67 -37.86 54.98
C ASP A 92 -55.86 -38.26 54.08
N GLY A 93 -55.61 -38.26 52.76
CA GLY A 93 -56.50 -38.80 51.74
C GLY A 93 -55.78 -39.94 51.01
N PRO A 94 -56.44 -41.07 50.71
CA PRO A 94 -55.81 -42.18 50.01
C PRO A 94 -55.28 -41.67 48.67
N ALA A 95 -53.96 -41.73 48.46
CA ALA A 95 -53.32 -41.35 47.22
C ALA A 95 -53.94 -42.18 46.08
N GLU A 96 -54.83 -41.57 45.30
CA GLU A 96 -55.43 -42.19 44.13
C GLU A 96 -54.29 -42.49 43.15
N THR A 97 -53.84 -43.74 43.14
CA THR A 97 -52.84 -44.20 42.18
C THR A 97 -53.42 -43.97 40.78
N PRO A 98 -52.73 -43.22 39.90
CA PRO A 98 -53.24 -42.96 38.57
C PRO A 98 -53.52 -44.29 37.88
N SER A 99 -54.73 -44.40 37.31
CA SER A 99 -55.13 -45.58 36.55
C SER A 99 -54.04 -45.94 35.53
N LEU A 100 -53.68 -47.22 35.45
CA LEU A 100 -52.64 -47.74 34.56
C LEU A 100 -52.85 -47.29 33.10
N GLU A 101 -54.11 -47.12 32.69
CA GLU A 101 -54.50 -46.61 31.37
C GLU A 101 -54.02 -45.18 31.11
N LEU A 102 -54.12 -44.30 32.11
CA LEU A 102 -53.67 -42.91 32.03
C LEU A 102 -52.14 -42.83 31.91
N ILE A 103 -51.42 -43.69 32.64
CA ILE A 103 -49.96 -43.79 32.56
C ILE A 103 -49.56 -44.23 31.15
N TYR A 104 -50.21 -45.27 30.59
CA TYR A 104 -49.93 -45.75 29.24
C TYR A 104 -50.15 -44.67 28.18
N ARG A 105 -51.29 -43.96 28.21
CA ARG A 105 -51.57 -42.85 27.29
C ARG A 105 -50.52 -41.75 27.37
N THR A 106 -50.11 -41.38 28.59
CA THR A 106 -49.10 -40.34 28.82
C THR A 106 -47.73 -40.77 28.27
N MET A 107 -47.33 -42.03 28.47
CA MET A 107 -46.08 -42.56 27.92
C MET A 107 -46.06 -42.54 26.39
N VAL A 108 -47.15 -42.97 25.75
CA VAL A 108 -47.27 -42.95 24.28
C VAL A 108 -47.22 -41.52 23.75
N HIS A 109 -47.94 -40.59 24.39
CA HIS A 109 -47.95 -39.18 24.01
C HIS A 109 -46.56 -38.54 24.16
N ASN A 110 -45.88 -38.76 25.29
CA ASN A 110 -44.53 -38.27 25.53
C ASN A 110 -43.53 -38.86 24.54
N HIS A 111 -43.68 -40.15 24.20
CA HIS A 111 -42.85 -40.79 23.18
C HIS A 111 -43.04 -40.13 21.81
N GLU A 112 -44.29 -39.86 21.42
CA GLU A 112 -44.59 -39.17 20.17
C GLU A 112 -44.03 -37.74 20.14
N GLN A 113 -44.17 -36.99 21.23
CA GLN A 113 -43.58 -35.66 21.37
C GLN A 113 -42.05 -35.72 21.29
N ALA A 114 -41.40 -36.63 22.01
CA ALA A 114 -39.96 -36.82 21.96
C ALA A 114 -39.47 -37.17 20.55
N GLN A 115 -40.23 -37.98 19.79
CA GLN A 115 -39.91 -38.24 18.39
C GLN A 115 -40.04 -36.99 17.51
N LYS A 116 -41.07 -36.16 17.71
CA LYS A 116 -41.26 -34.90 16.97
C LYS A 116 -40.10 -33.94 17.23
N GLU A 117 -39.72 -33.74 18.49
CA GLU A 117 -38.58 -32.89 18.84
C GLU A 117 -37.25 -33.46 18.32
N ARG A 118 -37.06 -34.78 18.37
CA ARG A 118 -35.88 -35.41 17.77
C ARG A 118 -35.80 -35.18 16.25
N ARG A 119 -36.93 -35.15 15.53
CA ARG A 119 -36.95 -34.82 14.09
C ARG A 119 -36.62 -33.35 13.85
N LYS A 120 -37.19 -32.43 14.64
CA LYS A 120 -36.89 -30.99 14.56
C LYS A 120 -35.40 -30.73 14.83
N ALA A 121 -34.84 -31.31 15.89
CA ALA A 121 -33.43 -31.20 16.23
C ALA A 121 -32.52 -31.72 15.11
N LYS A 122 -32.88 -32.85 14.48
CA LYS A 122 -32.15 -33.38 13.31
C LYS A 122 -32.18 -32.43 12.11
N LEU A 123 -33.32 -31.79 11.84
CA LEU A 123 -33.43 -30.82 10.75
C LEU A 123 -32.61 -29.55 11.05
N ALA A 124 -32.69 -29.03 12.27
CA ALA A 124 -31.90 -27.88 12.71
C ALA A 124 -30.39 -28.17 12.61
N ASN A 125 -29.95 -29.37 13.04
CA ASN A 125 -28.55 -29.77 12.93
C ASN A 125 -28.09 -29.83 11.46
N ARG A 126 -28.91 -30.39 10.55
CA ARG A 126 -28.61 -30.38 9.11
C ARG A 126 -28.48 -28.95 8.56
N GLN A 127 -29.37 -28.04 8.96
CA GLN A 127 -29.30 -26.65 8.53
C GLN A 127 -28.03 -25.96 9.06
N LEU A 128 -27.68 -26.19 10.32
CA LEU A 128 -26.45 -25.68 10.91
C LEU A 128 -25.22 -26.20 10.16
N GLN A 129 -25.15 -27.49 9.87
CA GLN A 129 -24.05 -28.06 9.08
C GLN A 129 -23.93 -27.43 7.69
N LEU A 130 -25.05 -27.16 7.02
CA LEU A 130 -25.04 -26.45 5.72
C LEU A 130 -24.55 -25.01 5.87
N SER A 131 -24.97 -24.30 6.91
CA SER A 131 -24.50 -22.94 7.17
C SER A 131 -23.00 -22.89 7.47
N ILE A 132 -22.50 -23.84 8.27
CA ILE A 132 -21.07 -23.97 8.58
C ILE A 132 -20.28 -24.23 7.30
N LYS A 133 -20.74 -25.16 6.44
CA LYS A 133 -20.09 -25.42 5.14
C LYS A 133 -20.03 -24.18 4.25
N LYS A 134 -21.09 -23.37 4.23
CA LYS A 134 -21.10 -22.10 3.49
C LYS A 134 -20.10 -21.09 4.05
N VAL A 135 -20.03 -20.95 5.38
CA VAL A 135 -19.07 -20.05 6.04
C VAL A 135 -17.64 -20.51 5.78
N VAL A 136 -17.33 -21.81 5.95
CA VAL A 136 -16.00 -22.36 5.66
C VAL A 136 -15.58 -22.09 4.22
N LYS A 137 -16.47 -22.32 3.24
CA LYS A 137 -16.19 -22.00 1.84
C LYS A 137 -15.93 -20.50 1.64
N SER A 138 -16.77 -19.64 2.24
CA SER A 138 -16.56 -18.19 2.15
C SER A 138 -15.24 -17.76 2.77
N CYS A 139 -14.80 -18.36 3.88
CA CYS A 139 -13.52 -18.09 4.50
C CYS A 139 -12.35 -18.53 3.60
N GLN A 140 -12.46 -19.69 2.95
CA GLN A 140 -11.47 -20.16 1.97
C GLN A 140 -11.38 -19.22 0.75
N ASP A 141 -12.53 -18.78 0.21
CA ASP A 141 -12.58 -17.83 -0.90
C ASP A 141 -11.96 -16.47 -0.51
N ILE A 142 -12.17 -16.01 0.72
CA ILE A 142 -11.50 -14.80 1.24
C ILE A 142 -10.00 -15.03 1.38
N GLY A 143 -9.57 -16.17 1.92
CA GLY A 143 -8.15 -16.51 2.08
C GLY A 143 -7.40 -16.52 0.75
N THR A 144 -7.97 -17.12 -0.29
CA THR A 144 -7.37 -17.12 -1.64
C THR A 144 -7.27 -15.72 -2.25
N ARG A 145 -8.28 -14.87 -2.02
CA ARG A 145 -8.26 -13.46 -2.46
C ARG A 145 -7.18 -12.66 -1.73
N ILE A 146 -7.01 -12.88 -0.42
CA ILE A 146 -5.96 -12.23 0.37
C ILE A 146 -4.58 -12.62 -0.17
N ALA A 147 -4.33 -13.92 -0.36
CA ALA A 147 -3.06 -14.40 -0.92
C ALA A 147 -2.76 -13.81 -2.32
N SER A 148 -3.79 -13.69 -3.17
CA SER A 148 -3.67 -13.02 -4.46
C SER A 148 -3.37 -11.51 -4.34
N MET A 149 -3.92 -10.84 -3.33
CA MET A 149 -3.64 -9.42 -3.09
C MET A 149 -2.23 -9.20 -2.52
N GLU A 150 -1.76 -10.10 -1.66
CA GLU A 150 -0.40 -10.07 -1.09
C GLU A 150 0.64 -10.21 -2.20
N THR A 151 0.54 -11.25 -3.01
CA THR A 151 1.43 -11.47 -4.17
C THR A 151 1.40 -10.30 -5.17
N HIS A 152 0.24 -9.69 -5.40
CA HIS A 152 0.15 -8.48 -6.23
C HIS A 152 0.85 -7.29 -5.60
N THR A 153 0.69 -7.10 -4.29
CA THR A 153 1.32 -6.01 -3.53
C THR A 153 2.85 -6.15 -3.53
N GLU A 154 3.36 -7.37 -3.32
CA GLU A 154 4.79 -7.68 -3.44
C GLU A 154 5.34 -7.31 -4.83
N GLY A 155 4.60 -7.64 -5.89
CA GLY A 155 4.96 -7.25 -7.26
C GLY A 155 5.05 -5.74 -7.45
N LEU A 156 4.07 -4.99 -6.92
CA LEU A 156 4.07 -3.53 -6.97
C LEU A 156 5.21 -2.92 -6.15
N GLU A 157 5.54 -3.48 -4.99
CA GLU A 157 6.68 -3.01 -4.18
C GLU A 157 8.01 -3.17 -4.91
N ILE A 158 8.20 -4.27 -5.65
CA ILE A 158 9.39 -4.50 -6.47
C ILE A 158 9.45 -3.46 -7.61
N GLU A 159 8.33 -3.23 -8.30
CA GLU A 159 8.24 -2.25 -9.38
C GLU A 159 8.57 -0.83 -8.89
N VAL A 160 7.98 -0.41 -7.77
CA VAL A 160 8.23 0.90 -7.16
C VAL A 160 9.71 1.08 -6.82
N LYS A 161 10.36 0.05 -6.23
CA LYS A 161 11.80 0.09 -5.94
C LYS A 161 12.63 0.22 -7.21
N ALA A 162 12.28 -0.51 -8.27
CA ALA A 162 12.96 -0.43 -9.56
C ALA A 162 12.82 0.96 -10.21
N THR A 163 11.61 1.52 -10.23
CA THR A 163 11.35 2.86 -10.77
C THR A 163 12.05 3.95 -9.94
N ALA A 164 12.08 3.83 -8.62
CA ALA A 164 12.81 4.76 -7.76
C ALA A 164 14.32 4.75 -8.06
N ALA A 165 14.92 3.56 -8.20
CA ALA A 165 16.32 3.42 -8.58
C ALA A 165 16.61 4.02 -9.97
N GLN A 166 15.74 3.76 -10.95
CA GLN A 166 15.87 4.33 -12.29
C GLN A 166 15.78 5.86 -12.28
N THR A 167 14.83 6.41 -11.51
CA THR A 167 14.65 7.87 -11.38
C THR A 167 15.87 8.52 -10.74
N GLY A 168 16.45 7.88 -9.71
CA GLY A 168 17.71 8.34 -9.10
C GLY A 168 18.88 8.35 -10.09
N ALA A 169 19.03 7.28 -10.87
CA ALA A 169 20.08 7.19 -11.89
C ALA A 169 19.93 8.25 -12.99
N GLN A 170 18.70 8.47 -13.47
CA GLN A 170 18.40 9.53 -14.45
C GLN A 170 18.65 10.93 -13.87
N GLY A 171 18.29 11.16 -12.60
CA GLY A 171 18.59 12.40 -11.90
C GLY A 171 20.09 12.70 -11.88
N GLN A 172 20.91 11.69 -11.56
CA GLN A 172 22.37 11.84 -11.59
C GLN A 172 22.90 12.13 -13.00
N GLN A 173 22.39 11.45 -14.02
CA GLN A 173 22.78 11.71 -15.42
C GLN A 173 22.46 13.15 -15.85
N ILE A 174 21.32 13.69 -15.42
CA ILE A 174 20.94 15.08 -15.71
C ILE A 174 21.94 16.04 -15.06
N LEU A 175 22.32 15.83 -13.80
CA LEU A 175 23.32 16.65 -13.11
C LEU A 175 24.67 16.59 -13.81
N ASP A 176 25.12 15.40 -14.20
CA ASP A 176 26.39 15.22 -14.92
C ASP A 176 26.38 15.98 -16.26
N ILE A 177 25.27 15.94 -16.99
CA ILE A 177 25.10 16.68 -18.26
C ILE A 177 25.10 18.18 -18.01
N GLN A 178 24.41 18.65 -16.96
CA GLN A 178 24.37 20.07 -16.60
C GLN A 178 25.77 20.60 -16.29
N TRP A 179 26.57 19.89 -15.50
CA TRP A 179 27.95 20.28 -15.20
C TRP A 179 28.83 20.30 -16.44
N LYS A 180 28.69 19.33 -17.34
CA LYS A 180 29.41 19.31 -18.62
C LYS A 180 29.03 20.48 -19.52
N LEU A 181 27.75 20.85 -19.55
CA LEU A 181 27.27 22.00 -20.31
C LEU A 181 27.81 23.31 -19.74
N GLU A 182 27.79 23.46 -18.42
CA GLU A 182 28.33 24.64 -17.74
C GLU A 182 29.83 24.80 -17.99
N ASP A 183 30.61 23.71 -17.86
CA ASP A 183 32.05 23.72 -18.16
C ASP A 183 32.31 24.08 -19.64
N ALA A 184 31.56 23.48 -20.57
CA ALA A 184 31.68 23.78 -21.99
C ALA A 184 31.35 25.25 -22.31
N GLU A 185 30.27 25.78 -21.72
CA GLU A 185 29.86 27.18 -21.89
C GLU A 185 30.90 28.15 -21.30
N ASN A 186 31.42 27.84 -20.12
CA ASN A 186 32.48 28.62 -19.50
C ASN A 186 33.72 28.65 -20.40
N ARG A 187 34.19 27.49 -20.88
CA ARG A 187 35.34 27.40 -21.81
C ARG A 187 35.11 28.17 -23.10
N GLN A 188 33.90 28.11 -23.66
CA GLN A 188 33.54 28.88 -24.86
C GLN A 188 33.57 30.39 -24.61
N ARG A 189 33.21 30.84 -23.41
CA ARG A 189 33.15 32.26 -23.04
C ARG A 189 34.48 32.85 -22.55
N LEU A 190 35.45 32.03 -22.13
CA LEU A 190 36.74 32.51 -21.59
C LEU A 190 37.47 33.51 -22.51
N ASN A 191 37.34 33.35 -23.83
CA ASN A 191 37.99 34.24 -24.80
C ASN A 191 37.07 35.35 -25.34
N ASN A 192 35.83 35.43 -24.85
CA ASN A 192 34.85 36.40 -25.30
C ASN A 192 34.78 37.58 -24.32
N LEU A 193 35.31 38.72 -24.74
CA LEU A 193 35.15 39.97 -24.01
C LEU A 193 33.78 40.59 -24.34
N ARG A 194 32.98 40.87 -23.31
CA ARG A 194 31.75 41.65 -23.44
C ARG A 194 32.05 43.09 -23.06
N VAL A 195 32.00 43.99 -24.03
CA VAL A 195 32.16 45.43 -23.80
C VAL A 195 30.77 46.05 -23.68
N LEU A 196 30.48 46.67 -22.53
CA LEU A 196 29.19 47.29 -22.23
C LEU A 196 29.30 48.81 -22.29
N GLY A 197 28.19 49.49 -22.59
CA GLY A 197 28.11 50.96 -22.59
C GLY A 197 28.62 51.64 -23.86
N ILE A 198 28.86 50.88 -24.95
CA ILE A 198 29.11 51.46 -26.27
C ILE A 198 27.77 51.89 -26.87
N THR A 199 27.65 53.16 -27.26
CA THR A 199 26.47 53.66 -27.98
C THR A 199 26.46 53.13 -29.41
N GLU A 200 25.29 52.68 -29.87
CA GLU A 200 25.11 52.12 -31.22
C GLU A 200 25.50 53.12 -32.32
N GLY A 201 26.09 52.62 -33.42
CA GLY A 201 26.41 53.42 -34.62
C GLY A 201 27.76 54.16 -34.62
N LEU A 202 28.53 54.11 -33.53
CA LEU A 202 29.88 54.71 -33.48
C LEU A 202 30.97 53.90 -34.21
N GLU A 203 30.68 52.65 -34.52
CA GLU A 203 31.61 51.66 -35.07
C GLU A 203 31.95 51.91 -36.55
N GLY A 204 31.19 52.78 -37.25
CA GLY A 204 31.42 53.11 -38.65
C GLY A 204 31.28 51.89 -39.56
N GLN A 205 32.18 51.76 -40.55
CA GLN A 205 32.21 50.60 -41.46
C GLN A 205 33.05 49.41 -40.96
N ASP A 206 33.95 49.62 -39.98
CA ASP A 206 34.89 48.60 -39.51
C ASP A 206 34.91 48.50 -37.98
N THR A 207 34.12 47.55 -37.47
CA THR A 207 34.03 47.22 -36.04
C THR A 207 35.38 46.83 -35.44
N ARG A 208 36.27 46.18 -36.20
CA ARG A 208 37.58 45.76 -35.68
C ARG A 208 38.48 46.96 -35.42
N ALA A 209 38.58 47.87 -36.38
CA ALA A 209 39.36 49.10 -36.22
C ALA A 209 38.83 49.95 -35.06
N TYR A 210 37.51 50.04 -34.92
CA TYR A 210 36.87 50.72 -33.81
C TYR A 210 37.26 50.12 -32.45
N VAL A 211 37.14 48.79 -32.27
CA VAL A 211 37.52 48.09 -31.03
C VAL A 211 39.00 48.33 -30.68
N VAL A 212 39.92 48.22 -31.65
CA VAL A 212 41.36 48.48 -31.42
C VAL A 212 41.60 49.92 -30.94
N SER A 213 40.93 50.91 -31.55
CA SER A 213 41.04 52.31 -31.13
C SER A 213 40.54 52.55 -29.71
N LEU A 214 39.49 51.82 -29.31
CA LEU A 214 38.86 51.89 -28.00
C LEU A 214 39.81 51.31 -26.94
N PHE A 215 40.43 50.17 -27.22
CA PHE A 215 41.45 49.58 -26.35
C PHE A 215 42.71 50.45 -26.24
N LYS A 216 43.21 51.05 -27.34
CA LYS A 216 44.36 51.98 -27.27
C LYS A 216 44.11 53.21 -26.41
N LYS A 217 42.88 53.74 -26.43
CA LYS A 217 42.50 54.88 -25.57
C LYS A 217 42.36 54.49 -24.11
N ALA A 218 41.78 53.32 -23.83
CA ALA A 218 41.50 52.87 -22.47
C ALA A 218 42.74 52.28 -21.76
N PHE A 219 43.59 51.58 -22.51
CA PHE A 219 44.77 50.87 -22.01
C PHE A 219 45.96 51.11 -22.93
N PRO A 220 46.55 52.32 -22.93
CA PRO A 220 47.64 52.67 -23.83
C PRO A 220 48.85 51.72 -23.69
N ASP A 221 49.17 51.30 -22.47
CA ASP A 221 50.35 50.48 -22.17
C ASP A 221 50.21 49.00 -22.59
N LEU A 222 49.00 48.54 -22.93
CA LEU A 222 48.71 47.13 -23.21
C LEU A 222 49.02 46.74 -24.67
N LEU A 223 49.15 47.71 -25.57
CA LEU A 223 49.24 47.49 -27.03
C LEU A 223 50.62 47.83 -27.63
N ASP A 224 51.59 48.19 -26.80
CA ASP A 224 52.97 48.49 -27.21
C ASP A 224 53.89 47.25 -27.26
N TRP A 225 53.33 46.05 -27.04
CA TRP A 225 54.07 44.78 -27.17
C TRP A 225 54.15 44.37 -28.64
N ASN A 226 55.26 44.75 -29.28
CA ASN A 226 55.69 44.25 -30.60
C ASN A 226 55.90 42.73 -30.62
#